data_AF-A0A2I2LD50-F1
#
_entry.id   AF-A0A2I2LD50-F1
#
_cell.length_a   1.000
_cell.length_b   1.000
_cell.length_c   1.000
_cell.angle_alpha   90.00
_cell.angle_beta   90.00
_cell.angle_gamma   90.00
#
_symmetry.space_group_name_H-M   'P 1'
#
loop_
_entity.id
_entity.type
_entity.pdbx_description
1 polymer ?
#
loop_
_entity_poly.entity_id
_entity_poly.type
_entity_poly.pdbx_seq_one_letter_code
_entity_poly.pdbx_strand_id
1 'polypeptide(L)'
;MSIQNIRKEVMKTLEKNIDIFVDKFLIPAEKIWQPTDFLPNSQKDNFISEVEEIRELSKELDDDFWVVLVGDTITEEALPTYESWLLDLDGVTQHPDNGWAKWIRAWTAEENRHGDVLNKYLYLSGRVNMREVEITTQHLITDGFDIGTASDPYKNFVYTSFQELATYISHLNVAKIAKKQGHKSLAKMSRIIAGDEMRHHLAYTEFIKQIFAIDPSEMMLAFQHMMKHKIVMPAYHLRHSFEAKGSLFDDFSTVAQRVGVYTGFDYVDILKKLNIAWEIDKITGLTPEAEKARDYLMKLPDRMYRITERMVIPDTKFNFKWMIPA
;
A
#
# COMPACT_ATOMS: atom_id res chain seq x y z
N MET A 1 -7.33 -37.74 -1.88
CA MET A 1 -7.64 -37.35 -3.28
C MET A 1 -6.93 -36.03 -3.52
N SER A 2 -6.01 -35.96 -4.48
CA SER A 2 -5.24 -34.74 -4.72
C SER A 2 -6.22 -33.64 -5.12
N ILE A 3 -6.31 -32.61 -4.27
CA ILE A 3 -6.91 -31.33 -4.58
C ILE A 3 -6.20 -30.83 -5.85
N GLN A 4 -6.76 -31.09 -7.03
CA GLN A 4 -6.57 -30.18 -8.15
C GLN A 4 -6.94 -28.82 -7.58
N ASN A 5 -5.94 -27.94 -7.42
CA ASN A 5 -6.04 -26.72 -6.63
C ASN A 5 -7.20 -25.86 -7.18
N ILE A 6 -8.38 -25.91 -6.55
CA ILE A 6 -9.61 -25.25 -7.02
C ILE A 6 -9.35 -23.75 -7.22
N ARG A 7 -8.49 -23.17 -6.38
CA ARG A 7 -8.06 -21.76 -6.48
C ARG A 7 -7.27 -21.50 -7.74
N LYS A 8 -6.44 -22.44 -8.19
CA LYS A 8 -5.73 -22.37 -9.48
C LYS A 8 -6.70 -22.41 -10.66
N GLU A 9 -7.77 -23.19 -10.58
CA GLU A 9 -8.81 -23.23 -11.63
C GLU A 9 -9.64 -21.94 -11.66
N VAL A 10 -9.93 -21.37 -10.48
CA VAL A 10 -10.55 -20.04 -10.37
C VAL A 10 -9.64 -18.98 -10.98
N MET A 11 -8.35 -18.96 -10.63
CA MET A 11 -7.37 -18.03 -11.21
C MET A 11 -7.32 -18.13 -12.74
N LYS A 12 -7.28 -19.34 -13.31
CA LYS A 12 -7.33 -19.55 -14.78
C LYS A 12 -8.65 -19.08 -15.40
N THR A 13 -9.75 -19.14 -14.66
CA THR A 13 -11.05 -18.70 -15.13
C THR A 13 -11.11 -17.18 -15.21
N LEU A 14 -10.63 -16.49 -14.16
CA LEU A 14 -10.53 -15.03 -14.12
C LEU A 14 -9.50 -14.49 -15.13
N GLU A 15 -8.41 -15.22 -15.37
CA GLU A 15 -7.35 -14.85 -16.32
C GLU A 15 -7.89 -14.54 -17.73
N LYS A 16 -8.96 -15.23 -18.15
CA LYS A 16 -9.60 -15.02 -19.46
C LYS A 16 -10.14 -13.60 -19.65
N ASN A 17 -10.41 -12.89 -18.55
CA ASN A 17 -10.93 -11.53 -18.55
C ASN A 17 -9.85 -10.49 -18.21
N ILE A 18 -8.57 -10.87 -18.11
CA ILE A 18 -7.54 -9.94 -17.63
C ILE A 18 -7.42 -8.71 -18.51
N ASP A 19 -7.57 -8.84 -19.83
CA ASP A 19 -7.46 -7.72 -20.75
C ASP A 19 -8.57 -6.69 -20.48
N ILE A 20 -9.78 -7.15 -20.15
CA ILE A 20 -10.89 -6.30 -19.74
C ILE A 20 -10.56 -5.57 -18.43
N PHE A 21 -9.90 -6.23 -17.48
CA PHE A 21 -9.51 -5.61 -16.22
C PHE A 21 -8.39 -4.57 -16.40
N VAL A 22 -7.39 -4.89 -17.22
CA VAL A 22 -6.33 -3.95 -17.60
C VAL A 22 -6.94 -2.70 -18.23
N ASP A 23 -7.80 -2.86 -19.24
CA ASP A 23 -8.44 -1.73 -19.94
C ASP A 23 -9.36 -0.90 -19.03
N LYS A 24 -9.97 -1.54 -18.02
CA LYS A 24 -10.91 -0.88 -17.09
C LYS A 24 -10.20 -0.12 -15.97
N PHE A 25 -9.13 -0.68 -15.42
CA PHE A 25 -8.54 -0.20 -14.17
C PHE A 25 -7.18 0.46 -14.33
N LEU A 26 -6.41 0.13 -15.37
CA LEU A 26 -5.09 0.70 -15.64
C LEU A 26 -5.16 1.77 -16.73
N ILE A 27 -4.23 2.73 -16.67
CA ILE A 27 -4.18 3.85 -17.61
C ILE A 27 -2.95 3.66 -18.51
N PRO A 28 -3.11 3.72 -19.85
CA PRO A 28 -1.98 3.64 -20.78
C PRO A 28 -0.89 4.68 -20.49
N ALA A 29 0.37 4.31 -20.72
CA ALA A 29 1.53 5.14 -20.43
C ALA A 29 1.48 6.53 -21.09
N GLU A 30 0.87 6.64 -22.27
CA GLU A 30 0.71 7.88 -23.03
C GLU A 30 -0.34 8.84 -22.44
N LYS A 31 -1.16 8.37 -21.49
CA LYS A 31 -2.27 9.14 -20.88
C LYS A 31 -2.11 9.32 -19.38
N ILE A 32 -1.31 8.47 -18.73
CA ILE A 32 -1.07 8.53 -17.30
C ILE A 32 -0.03 9.60 -16.97
N TRP A 33 -0.15 10.16 -15.77
CA TRP A 33 0.80 11.14 -15.25
C TRP A 33 2.21 10.55 -15.10
N GLN A 34 3.23 11.41 -15.22
CA GLN A 34 4.64 11.04 -15.01
C GLN A 34 5.25 11.88 -13.88
N PRO A 35 6.30 11.39 -13.17
CA PRO A 35 6.94 12.13 -12.08
C PRO A 35 7.31 13.58 -12.42
N THR A 36 7.79 13.83 -13.65
CA THR A 36 8.16 15.16 -14.15
C THR A 36 6.99 16.15 -14.16
N ASP A 37 5.73 15.70 -14.18
CA ASP A 37 4.55 16.59 -14.15
C ASP A 37 4.37 17.32 -12.80
N PHE A 38 5.08 16.87 -11.76
CA PHE A 38 4.98 17.38 -10.38
C PHE A 38 6.31 17.87 -9.79
N LEU A 39 7.39 17.77 -10.55
CA LEU A 39 8.73 18.15 -10.13
C LEU A 39 9.23 19.38 -10.91
N PRO A 40 10.17 20.16 -10.35
CA PRO A 40 10.80 21.26 -11.06
C PRO A 40 11.40 20.82 -12.40
N ASN A 41 11.13 21.58 -13.46
CA ASN A 41 11.57 21.21 -14.80
C ASN A 41 13.02 21.67 -15.05
N SER A 42 13.96 20.73 -15.03
CA SER A 42 15.40 20.98 -15.19
C SER A 42 15.84 21.59 -16.52
N GLN A 43 14.95 21.66 -17.52
CA GLN A 43 15.22 22.27 -18.82
C GLN A 43 14.75 23.73 -18.91
N LYS A 44 14.08 24.26 -17.88
CA LYS A 44 13.57 25.63 -17.87
C LYS A 44 14.47 26.55 -17.05
N ASP A 45 14.51 27.82 -17.44
CA ASP A 45 15.30 28.87 -16.75
C ASP A 45 14.87 29.06 -15.28
N ASN A 46 13.63 28.73 -14.93
CA ASN A 46 13.09 28.85 -13.58
C ASN A 46 13.31 27.60 -12.70
N PHE A 47 14.05 26.59 -13.18
CA PHE A 47 14.33 25.36 -12.44
C PHE A 47 14.88 25.63 -11.03
N ILE A 48 15.91 26.48 -10.94
CA ILE A 48 16.57 26.78 -9.66
C ILE A 48 15.60 27.46 -8.69
N SER A 49 14.80 28.42 -9.17
CA SER A 49 13.80 29.09 -8.32
C SER A 49 12.69 28.16 -7.84
N GLU A 50 12.25 27.18 -8.65
CA GLU A 50 11.27 26.18 -8.23
C GLU A 50 11.85 25.22 -7.17
N VAL A 51 13.15 24.87 -7.28
CA VAL A 51 13.85 24.08 -6.25
C VAL A 51 13.99 24.89 -4.95
N GLU A 52 14.34 26.17 -5.03
CA GLU A 52 14.41 27.07 -3.86
C GLU A 52 13.04 27.19 -3.17
N GLU A 53 11.94 27.32 -3.92
CA GLU A 53 10.59 27.34 -3.35
C GLU A 53 10.28 26.05 -2.58
N ILE A 54 10.60 24.88 -3.12
CA ILE A 54 10.43 23.61 -2.41
C ILE A 54 11.22 23.60 -1.10
N ARG A 55 12.47 24.06 -1.11
CA ARG A 55 13.33 24.08 0.08
C ARG A 55 12.84 25.05 1.14
N GLU A 56 12.37 26.23 0.74
CA GLU A 56 11.83 27.22 1.67
C GLU A 56 10.54 26.73 2.33
N LEU A 57 9.59 26.21 1.55
CA LEU A 57 8.36 25.63 2.10
C LEU A 57 8.69 24.48 3.05
N SER A 58 9.65 23.62 2.67
CA SER A 58 10.05 22.43 3.44
C SER A 58 10.51 22.71 4.88
N LYS A 59 10.87 23.94 5.22
CA LYS A 59 11.22 24.36 6.59
C LYS A 59 10.02 24.46 7.53
N GLU A 60 8.82 24.66 7.00
CA GLU A 60 7.59 24.88 7.77
C GLU A 60 6.87 23.58 8.18
N LEU A 61 7.28 22.43 7.63
CA LEU A 61 6.76 21.12 7.99
C LEU A 61 7.53 20.52 9.16
N ASP A 62 6.77 20.01 10.13
CA ASP A 62 7.28 19.32 11.30
C ASP A 62 8.05 18.04 10.92
N ASP A 63 9.06 17.70 11.70
CA ASP A 63 9.89 16.52 11.43
C ASP A 63 9.08 15.22 11.49
N ASP A 64 8.03 15.12 12.32
CA ASP A 64 7.15 13.96 12.35
C ASP A 64 6.46 13.74 10.99
N PHE A 65 6.07 14.81 10.29
CA PHE A 65 5.51 14.70 8.95
C PHE A 65 6.54 14.17 7.95
N TRP A 66 7.78 14.65 8.03
CA TRP A 66 8.86 14.19 7.17
C TRP A 66 9.23 12.73 7.40
N VAL A 67 9.27 12.29 8.66
CA VAL A 67 9.49 10.88 9.03
C VAL A 67 8.44 10.00 8.35
N VAL A 68 7.17 10.41 8.37
CA VAL A 68 6.10 9.64 7.73
C VAL A 68 6.26 9.61 6.22
N LEU A 69 6.50 10.77 5.60
CA LEU A 69 6.70 10.85 4.15
C LEU A 69 7.91 10.01 3.69
N VAL A 70 8.98 9.96 4.49
CA VAL A 70 10.13 9.09 4.24
C VAL A 70 9.74 7.61 4.31
N GLY A 71 9.03 7.19 5.36
CA GLY A 71 8.59 5.80 5.48
C GLY A 71 7.63 5.36 4.36
N ASP A 72 6.70 6.23 3.95
CA ASP A 72 5.85 6.01 2.78
C ASP A 72 6.72 5.84 1.53
N THR A 73 7.69 6.73 1.30
CA THR A 73 8.59 6.66 0.13
C THR A 73 9.43 5.39 0.10
N ILE A 74 10.00 4.97 1.23
CA ILE A 74 10.78 3.73 1.35
C ILE A 74 9.90 2.51 1.04
N THR A 75 8.63 2.55 1.44
CA THR A 75 7.66 1.49 1.13
C THR A 75 7.43 1.44 -0.38
N GLU A 76 7.19 2.56 -1.06
CA GLU A 76 7.05 2.58 -2.53
C GLU A 76 8.31 2.06 -3.25
N GLU A 77 9.51 2.44 -2.77
CA GLU A 77 10.78 2.03 -3.37
C GLU A 77 11.08 0.53 -3.20
N ALA A 78 10.40 -0.16 -2.26
CA ALA A 78 10.50 -1.59 -2.09
C ALA A 78 9.66 -2.38 -3.12
N LEU A 79 9.15 -1.73 -4.17
CA LEU A 79 8.41 -2.34 -5.28
C LEU A 79 8.96 -3.66 -5.84
N PRO A 80 10.30 -3.88 -6.00
CA PRO A 80 10.81 -5.16 -6.49
C PRO A 80 10.39 -6.34 -5.61
N THR A 81 10.24 -6.11 -4.31
CA THR A 81 9.77 -7.11 -3.35
C THR A 81 8.30 -7.45 -3.60
N TYR A 82 7.45 -6.47 -3.92
CA TYR A 82 6.02 -6.66 -4.15
C TYR A 82 5.75 -7.38 -5.48
N GLU A 83 6.43 -6.96 -6.56
CA GLU A 83 6.35 -7.64 -7.85
C GLU A 83 6.79 -9.10 -7.73
N SER A 84 7.93 -9.36 -7.08
CA SER A 84 8.45 -10.72 -6.91
C SER A 84 7.48 -11.62 -6.15
N TRP A 85 6.84 -11.10 -5.12
CA TRP A 85 5.83 -11.83 -4.34
C TRP A 85 4.56 -12.13 -5.14
N LEU A 86 4.05 -11.16 -5.92
CA LEU A 86 2.89 -11.39 -6.78
C LEU A 86 3.19 -12.39 -7.91
N LEU A 87 4.43 -12.42 -8.42
CA LEU A 87 4.85 -13.39 -9.43
C LEU A 87 5.05 -14.81 -8.89
N ASP A 88 5.17 -14.99 -7.56
CA ASP A 88 5.27 -16.30 -6.90
C ASP A 88 3.90 -16.96 -6.65
N LEU A 89 2.81 -16.31 -7.07
CA LEU A 89 1.45 -16.84 -6.93
C LEU A 89 1.24 -18.14 -7.72
N ASP A 90 0.53 -19.09 -7.10
CA ASP A 90 0.16 -20.36 -7.74
C ASP A 90 -0.64 -20.14 -9.03
N GLY A 91 -0.02 -20.43 -10.18
CA GLY A 91 -0.65 -20.28 -11.50
C GLY A 91 -0.26 -19.02 -12.26
N VAL A 92 0.56 -18.15 -11.66
CA VAL A 92 1.25 -17.07 -12.36
C VAL A 92 2.57 -17.60 -12.89
N THR A 93 2.90 -17.25 -14.13
CA THR A 93 4.20 -17.58 -14.73
C THR A 93 4.71 -16.37 -15.47
N GLN A 94 6.03 -16.18 -15.54
CA GLN A 94 6.62 -15.05 -16.28
C GLN A 94 6.50 -15.18 -17.81
N HIS A 95 5.78 -16.18 -18.31
CA HIS A 95 5.52 -16.31 -19.74
C HIS A 95 4.75 -15.06 -20.23
N PRO A 96 5.13 -14.46 -21.38
CA PRO A 96 4.48 -13.24 -21.88
C PRO A 96 2.96 -13.35 -22.00
N ASP A 97 2.47 -14.54 -22.38
CA ASP A 97 1.06 -14.83 -22.60
C ASP A 97 0.25 -15.13 -21.32
N ASN A 98 0.88 -15.20 -20.14
CA ASN A 98 0.14 -15.35 -18.89
C ASN A 98 -0.53 -14.03 -18.52
N GLY A 99 -1.85 -14.06 -18.42
CA GLY A 99 -2.66 -12.88 -18.20
C GLY A 99 -2.36 -12.20 -16.87
N TRP A 100 -2.23 -12.97 -15.79
CA TRP A 100 -1.89 -12.44 -14.47
C TRP A 100 -0.51 -11.77 -14.45
N ALA A 101 0.49 -12.35 -15.11
CA ALA A 101 1.79 -11.71 -15.25
C ALA A 101 1.72 -10.41 -16.06
N LYS A 102 0.81 -10.31 -17.05
CA LYS A 102 0.54 -9.04 -17.76
C LYS A 102 -0.05 -7.98 -16.82
N TRP A 103 -1.02 -8.35 -15.97
CA TRP A 103 -1.56 -7.45 -14.95
C TRP A 103 -0.47 -6.97 -14.00
N ILE A 104 0.32 -7.90 -13.45
CA ILE A 104 1.38 -7.57 -12.48
C ILE A 104 2.38 -6.60 -13.09
N ARG A 105 2.90 -6.86 -14.30
CA ARG A 105 3.83 -5.93 -14.97
C ARG A 105 3.25 -4.54 -15.21
N ALA A 106 1.96 -4.47 -15.56
CA ALA A 106 1.30 -3.19 -15.82
C ALA A 106 1.02 -2.42 -14.52
N TRP A 107 0.61 -3.10 -13.46
CA TRP A 107 0.49 -2.54 -12.11
C TRP A 107 1.86 -2.04 -11.62
N THR A 108 2.91 -2.88 -11.68
CA THR A 108 4.28 -2.51 -11.29
C THR A 108 4.78 -1.27 -12.05
N ALA A 109 4.46 -1.16 -13.35
CA ALA A 109 4.82 0.02 -14.13
C ALA A 109 4.09 1.31 -13.65
N GLU A 110 2.85 1.19 -13.18
CA GLU A 110 2.16 2.30 -12.55
C GLU A 110 2.78 2.64 -11.19
N GLU A 111 3.02 1.66 -10.32
CA GLU A 111 3.59 1.80 -8.97
C GLU A 111 4.98 2.44 -8.96
N ASN A 112 5.85 2.08 -9.92
CA ASN A 112 7.22 2.58 -9.98
C ASN A 112 7.27 4.12 -9.92
N ARG A 113 6.28 4.79 -10.51
CA ARG A 113 6.21 6.26 -10.57
C ARG A 113 6.03 6.90 -9.20
N HIS A 114 5.47 6.18 -8.21
CA HIS A 114 5.20 6.69 -6.87
C HIS A 114 6.50 6.89 -6.10
N GLY A 115 7.32 5.85 -5.99
CA GLY A 115 8.65 5.94 -5.42
C GLY A 115 9.50 6.97 -6.16
N ASP A 116 9.46 6.95 -7.49
CA ASP A 116 10.22 7.86 -8.34
C ASP A 116 9.94 9.35 -8.08
N VAL A 117 8.67 9.73 -7.87
CA VAL A 117 8.30 11.14 -7.66
C VAL A 117 8.54 11.57 -6.21
N LEU A 118 8.25 10.70 -5.25
CA LEU A 118 8.47 10.95 -3.83
C LEU A 118 9.97 11.06 -3.51
N ASN A 119 10.80 10.14 -4.01
CA ASN A 119 12.24 10.16 -3.84
C ASN A 119 12.85 11.48 -4.33
N LYS A 120 12.53 11.88 -5.57
CA LYS A 120 13.03 13.14 -6.14
C LYS A 120 12.55 14.35 -5.34
N TYR A 121 11.31 14.34 -4.84
CA TYR A 121 10.82 15.40 -3.97
C TYR A 121 11.59 15.47 -2.63
N LEU A 122 11.79 14.32 -1.97
CA LEU A 122 12.59 14.21 -0.75
C LEU A 122 14.01 14.73 -0.97
N TYR A 123 14.65 14.31 -2.07
CA TYR A 123 15.99 14.75 -2.45
C TYR A 123 16.07 16.27 -2.61
N LEU A 124 15.12 16.86 -3.36
CA LEU A 124 15.07 18.31 -3.59
C LEU A 124 14.73 19.11 -2.33
N SER A 125 13.97 18.53 -1.39
CA SER A 125 13.55 19.20 -0.15
C SER A 125 14.71 19.70 0.70
N GLY A 126 15.83 18.97 0.70
CA GLY A 126 16.97 19.24 1.58
C GLY A 126 16.69 19.05 3.08
N ARG A 127 15.59 18.39 3.46
CA ARG A 127 15.23 18.16 4.87
C ARG A 127 15.69 16.81 5.43
N VAL A 128 15.92 15.84 4.54
CA VAL A 128 16.18 14.45 4.90
C VAL A 128 17.59 14.03 4.52
N ASN A 129 18.16 13.14 5.34
CA ASN A 129 19.41 12.46 5.10
C ASN A 129 19.20 11.35 4.07
N MET A 130 19.24 11.70 2.78
CA MET A 130 18.99 10.75 1.69
C MET A 130 19.90 9.52 1.74
N ARG A 131 21.15 9.65 2.21
CA ARG A 131 22.06 8.50 2.35
C ARG A 131 21.49 7.45 3.30
N GLU A 132 20.88 7.88 4.40
CA GLU A 132 20.26 6.95 5.33
C GLU A 132 18.97 6.36 4.75
N VAL A 133 18.15 7.18 4.08
CA VAL A 133 16.94 6.71 3.40
C VAL A 133 17.29 5.60 2.39
N GLU A 134 18.30 5.82 1.55
CA GLU A 134 18.80 4.85 0.57
C GLU A 134 19.29 3.55 1.22
N ILE A 135 20.03 3.64 2.33
CA ILE A 135 20.47 2.46 3.09
C ILE A 135 19.28 1.70 3.68
N THR A 136 18.31 2.41 4.24
CA THR A 136 17.09 1.78 4.77
C THR A 136 16.30 1.09 3.66
N THR A 137 16.14 1.71 2.49
CA THR A 137 15.50 1.09 1.32
C THR A 137 16.23 -0.18 0.91
N GLN A 138 17.57 -0.12 0.81
CA GLN A 138 18.37 -1.29 0.47
C GLN A 138 18.19 -2.42 1.50
N HIS A 139 18.16 -2.09 2.79
CA HIS A 139 17.87 -3.05 3.85
C HIS A 139 16.46 -3.65 3.71
N LEU A 140 15.43 -2.84 3.48
CA LEU A 140 14.06 -3.32 3.36
C LEU A 140 13.90 -4.30 2.19
N ILE A 141 14.45 -3.96 1.01
CA ILE A 141 14.44 -4.85 -0.16
C ILE A 141 15.19 -6.16 0.13
N THR A 142 16.36 -6.08 0.75
CA THR A 142 17.20 -7.25 1.06
C THR A 142 16.57 -8.15 2.12
N ASP A 143 15.96 -7.54 3.14
CA ASP A 143 15.32 -8.25 4.25
C ASP A 143 13.98 -8.86 3.84
N GLY A 144 13.42 -8.40 2.71
CA GLY A 144 12.17 -8.85 2.11
C GLY A 144 10.97 -8.60 3.02
N PHE A 145 9.85 -9.25 2.70
CA PHE A 145 8.66 -9.26 3.55
C PHE A 145 8.05 -10.66 3.57
N ASP A 146 7.45 -11.03 4.70
CA ASP A 146 6.66 -12.25 4.85
C ASP A 146 5.38 -11.89 5.59
N ILE A 147 4.27 -12.07 4.89
CA ILE A 147 2.93 -11.71 5.35
C ILE A 147 2.07 -12.96 5.62
N GLY A 148 2.68 -14.14 5.62
CA GLY A 148 2.01 -15.41 5.93
C GLY A 148 0.97 -15.86 4.90
N THR A 149 1.04 -15.36 3.67
CA THR A 149 0.12 -15.73 2.59
C THR A 149 0.57 -16.96 1.81
N ALA A 150 1.86 -17.31 1.84
CA ALA A 150 2.48 -18.24 0.89
C ALA A 150 2.10 -17.85 -0.57
N SER A 151 2.01 -18.82 -1.48
CA SER A 151 1.60 -18.62 -2.88
C SER A 151 0.06 -18.60 -3.10
N ASP A 152 -0.73 -18.36 -2.05
CA ASP A 152 -2.19 -18.48 -2.05
C ASP A 152 -2.88 -17.22 -2.62
N PRO A 153 -3.47 -17.28 -3.83
CA PRO A 153 -4.02 -16.10 -4.50
C PRO A 153 -5.16 -15.43 -3.74
N TYR A 154 -5.97 -16.18 -2.98
CA TYR A 154 -7.11 -15.60 -2.27
C TYR A 154 -6.64 -14.72 -1.11
N LYS A 155 -5.66 -15.21 -0.35
CA LYS A 155 -5.06 -14.45 0.75
C LYS A 155 -4.29 -13.24 0.23
N ASN A 156 -3.56 -13.41 -0.87
CA ASN A 156 -2.84 -12.33 -1.54
C ASN A 156 -3.79 -11.21 -1.97
N PHE A 157 -4.90 -11.53 -2.65
CA PHE A 157 -5.84 -10.49 -3.08
C PHE A 157 -6.56 -9.79 -1.93
N VAL A 158 -6.78 -10.48 -0.80
CA VAL A 158 -7.30 -9.83 0.41
C VAL A 158 -6.27 -8.85 0.95
N TYR A 159 -4.99 -9.26 0.97
CA TYR A 159 -3.89 -8.42 1.40
C TYR A 159 -3.76 -7.18 0.52
N THR A 160 -3.68 -7.33 -0.81
CA THR A 160 -3.56 -6.20 -1.73
C THR A 160 -4.78 -5.29 -1.67
N SER A 161 -6.00 -5.83 -1.68
CA SER A 161 -7.22 -5.01 -1.54
C SER A 161 -7.21 -4.15 -0.26
N PHE A 162 -6.65 -4.66 0.83
CA PHE A 162 -6.50 -3.92 2.07
C PHE A 162 -5.39 -2.88 1.98
N GLN A 163 -4.20 -3.27 1.50
CA GLN A 163 -3.04 -2.39 1.44
C GLN A 163 -3.25 -1.20 0.51
N GLU A 164 -3.81 -1.43 -0.68
CA GLU A 164 -4.15 -0.37 -1.66
C GLU A 164 -5.11 0.66 -1.06
N LEU A 165 -6.04 0.23 -0.19
CA LEU A 165 -6.90 1.18 0.51
C LEU A 165 -6.19 1.88 1.68
N ALA A 166 -5.20 1.23 2.29
CA ALA A 166 -4.36 1.83 3.33
C ALA A 166 -3.44 2.91 2.76
N THR A 167 -2.75 2.64 1.65
CA THR A 167 -1.89 3.58 0.91
C THR A 167 -2.73 4.73 0.36
N TYR A 168 -3.92 4.48 -0.19
CA TYR A 168 -4.88 5.53 -0.56
C TYR A 168 -5.15 6.50 0.59
N ILE A 169 -5.44 5.97 1.79
CA ILE A 169 -5.73 6.79 2.97
C ILE A 169 -4.48 7.56 3.40
N SER A 170 -3.31 6.89 3.45
CA SER A 170 -2.04 7.49 3.84
C SER A 170 -1.71 8.70 2.95
N HIS A 171 -1.63 8.47 1.63
CA HIS A 171 -1.33 9.50 0.63
C HIS A 171 -2.36 10.63 0.62
N LEU A 172 -3.65 10.31 0.79
CA LEU A 172 -4.70 11.33 0.87
C LEU A 172 -4.56 12.20 2.13
N ASN A 173 -4.14 11.63 3.26
CA ASN A 173 -3.92 12.36 4.50
C ASN A 173 -2.65 13.20 4.45
N VAL A 174 -1.55 12.67 3.90
CA VAL A 174 -0.34 13.45 3.55
C VAL A 174 -0.73 14.64 2.68
N ALA A 175 -1.54 14.44 1.64
CA ALA A 175 -2.00 15.51 0.76
C ALA A 175 -2.80 16.60 1.51
N LYS A 176 -3.64 16.22 2.47
CA LYS A 176 -4.41 17.17 3.28
C LYS A 176 -3.51 17.98 4.20
N ILE A 177 -2.54 17.35 4.87
CA ILE A 177 -1.61 18.01 5.78
C ILE A 177 -0.72 18.98 5.00
N ALA A 178 -0.09 18.51 3.93
CA ALA A 178 0.73 19.33 3.03
C ALA A 178 -0.04 20.56 2.53
N LYS A 179 -1.31 20.39 2.10
CA LYS A 179 -2.14 21.51 1.62
C LYS A 179 -2.41 22.54 2.70
N LYS A 180 -2.67 22.11 3.95
CA LYS A 180 -2.93 23.03 5.08
C LYS A 180 -1.72 23.90 5.39
N GLN A 181 -0.51 23.37 5.20
CA GLN A 181 0.76 24.06 5.43
C GLN A 181 1.27 24.82 4.18
N GLY A 182 0.46 24.94 3.11
CA GLY A 182 0.84 25.70 1.92
C GLY A 182 1.65 24.92 0.87
N HIS A 183 1.98 23.65 1.10
CA HIS A 183 2.72 22.78 0.18
C HIS A 183 1.83 22.26 -0.96
N LYS A 184 1.47 23.15 -1.88
CA LYS A 184 0.53 22.82 -2.96
C LYS A 184 1.05 21.74 -3.90
N SER A 185 2.35 21.73 -4.23
CA SER A 185 2.92 20.72 -5.13
C SER A 185 2.89 19.33 -4.50
N LEU A 186 3.43 19.18 -3.27
CA LEU A 186 3.36 17.93 -2.50
C LEU A 186 1.92 17.45 -2.33
N ALA A 187 1.00 18.35 -2.00
CA ALA A 187 -0.41 17.99 -1.87
C ALA A 187 -1.06 17.50 -3.17
N LYS A 188 -0.62 18.02 -4.32
CA LYS A 188 -1.09 17.58 -5.63
C LYS A 188 -0.50 16.21 -5.98
N MET A 189 0.78 16.02 -5.71
CA MET A 189 1.51 14.76 -5.91
C MET A 189 0.92 13.62 -5.07
N SER A 190 0.81 13.78 -3.74
CA SER A 190 0.23 12.73 -2.90
C SER A 190 -1.23 12.45 -3.24
N ARG A 191 -2.00 13.44 -3.74
CA ARG A 191 -3.36 13.20 -4.23
C ARG A 191 -3.38 12.39 -5.53
N ILE A 192 -2.43 12.61 -6.45
CA ILE A 192 -2.42 11.85 -7.70
C ILE A 192 -2.03 10.39 -7.45
N ILE A 193 -1.07 10.15 -6.56
CA ILE A 193 -0.68 8.81 -6.11
C ILE A 193 -1.90 8.10 -5.51
N ALA A 194 -2.58 8.73 -4.54
CA ALA A 194 -3.84 8.20 -3.98
C ALA A 194 -4.90 7.87 -5.07
N GLY A 195 -4.93 8.61 -6.18
CA GLY A 195 -5.82 8.30 -7.29
C GLY A 195 -5.50 6.96 -7.98
N ASP A 196 -4.23 6.59 -8.05
CA ASP A 196 -3.76 5.30 -8.55
C ASP A 196 -4.13 4.18 -7.58
N GLU A 197 -3.78 4.33 -6.30
CA GLU A 197 -4.12 3.36 -5.22
C GLU A 197 -5.61 3.00 -5.22
N MET A 198 -6.49 3.99 -5.41
CA MET A 198 -7.93 3.76 -5.45
C MET A 198 -8.34 2.93 -6.68
N ARG A 199 -7.71 3.13 -7.84
CA ARG A 199 -7.98 2.30 -9.04
C ARG A 199 -7.53 0.87 -8.81
N HIS A 200 -6.34 0.68 -8.23
CA HIS A 200 -5.80 -0.65 -7.93
C HIS A 200 -6.64 -1.37 -6.87
N HIS A 201 -7.01 -0.67 -5.79
CA HIS A 201 -7.97 -1.17 -4.79
C HIS A 201 -9.28 -1.66 -5.43
N LEU A 202 -9.86 -0.87 -6.35
CA LEU A 202 -11.08 -1.26 -7.05
C LEU A 202 -10.88 -2.50 -7.93
N ALA A 203 -9.72 -2.67 -8.54
CA ALA A 203 -9.38 -3.85 -9.33
C ALA A 203 -9.26 -5.11 -8.46
N TYR A 204 -8.46 -5.07 -7.40
CA TYR A 204 -8.30 -6.23 -6.49
C TYR A 204 -9.61 -6.57 -5.76
N THR A 205 -10.41 -5.55 -5.42
CA THR A 205 -11.77 -5.75 -4.89
C THR A 205 -12.66 -6.48 -5.88
N GLU A 206 -12.60 -6.14 -7.18
CA GLU A 206 -13.33 -6.80 -8.25
C GLU A 206 -12.89 -8.25 -8.45
N PHE A 207 -11.59 -8.55 -8.36
CA PHE A 207 -11.10 -9.94 -8.43
C PHE A 207 -11.72 -10.80 -7.33
N ILE A 208 -11.77 -10.29 -6.10
CA ILE A 208 -12.41 -11.01 -4.98
C ILE A 208 -13.91 -11.18 -5.19
N LYS A 209 -14.62 -10.19 -5.75
CA LYS A 209 -16.04 -10.35 -6.10
C LYS A 209 -16.27 -11.51 -7.06
N GLN A 210 -15.41 -11.64 -8.08
CA GLN A 210 -15.51 -12.74 -9.03
C GLN A 210 -15.14 -14.09 -8.41
N ILE A 211 -14.20 -14.12 -7.46
CA ILE A 211 -13.91 -15.32 -6.69
C ILE A 211 -15.12 -15.70 -5.83
N PHE A 212 -15.76 -14.76 -5.13
CA PHE A 212 -16.97 -15.04 -4.35
C PHE A 212 -18.11 -15.60 -5.20
N ALA A 213 -18.22 -15.21 -6.47
CA ALA A 213 -19.22 -15.76 -7.38
C ALA A 213 -18.96 -17.23 -7.76
N ILE A 214 -17.72 -17.71 -7.66
CA ILE A 214 -17.32 -19.07 -8.08
C ILE A 214 -17.07 -19.99 -6.87
N ASP A 215 -16.38 -19.49 -5.85
CA ASP A 215 -15.90 -20.25 -4.69
C ASP A 215 -16.11 -19.48 -3.37
N PRO A 216 -17.39 -19.23 -2.99
CA PRO A 216 -17.73 -18.31 -1.92
C PRO A 216 -17.24 -18.78 -0.54
N SER A 217 -17.23 -20.08 -0.28
CA SER A 217 -16.85 -20.63 1.02
C SER A 217 -15.34 -20.50 1.26
N GLU A 218 -14.51 -20.90 0.30
CA GLU A 218 -13.06 -20.80 0.46
C GLU A 218 -12.57 -19.35 0.47
N MET A 219 -13.19 -18.46 -0.31
CA MET A 219 -12.89 -17.03 -0.27
C MET A 219 -13.23 -16.41 1.09
N MET A 220 -14.38 -16.77 1.68
CA MET A 220 -14.76 -16.31 3.02
C MET A 220 -13.76 -16.77 4.09
N LEU A 221 -13.32 -18.03 4.01
CA LEU A 221 -12.31 -18.59 4.91
C LEU A 221 -10.95 -17.91 4.75
N ALA A 222 -10.53 -17.62 3.51
CA ALA A 222 -9.29 -16.88 3.25
C ALA A 222 -9.35 -15.45 3.81
N PHE A 223 -10.46 -14.74 3.64
CA PHE A 223 -10.64 -13.41 4.20
C PHE A 223 -10.60 -13.44 5.74
N GLN A 224 -11.33 -14.38 6.36
CA GLN A 224 -11.30 -14.55 7.81
C GLN A 224 -9.90 -14.92 8.33
N HIS A 225 -9.16 -15.77 7.61
CA HIS A 225 -7.78 -16.09 7.94
C HIS A 225 -6.90 -14.85 7.99
N MET A 226 -6.94 -14.01 6.95
CA MET A 226 -6.13 -12.78 6.89
C MET A 226 -6.49 -11.82 8.02
N MET A 227 -7.78 -11.63 8.30
CA MET A 227 -8.21 -10.73 9.36
C MET A 227 -7.90 -11.24 10.76
N LYS A 228 -7.93 -12.56 10.96
CA LYS A 228 -7.55 -13.18 12.24
C LYS A 228 -6.08 -13.00 12.56
N HIS A 229 -5.21 -13.05 11.55
CA HIS A 229 -3.75 -12.89 11.71
C HIS A 229 -3.26 -11.44 11.61
N LYS A 230 -4.18 -10.51 11.32
CA LYS A 230 -3.92 -9.10 11.01
C LYS A 230 -3.15 -8.91 9.71
N ILE A 231 -3.42 -7.82 9.03
CA ILE A 231 -2.66 -7.41 7.85
C ILE A 231 -1.34 -6.80 8.32
N VAL A 232 -0.23 -7.45 7.99
CA VAL A 232 1.13 -6.98 8.27
C VAL A 232 1.50 -5.89 7.29
N MET A 233 2.06 -4.77 7.76
CA MET A 233 2.50 -3.69 6.86
C MET A 233 3.73 -4.12 6.05
N PRO A 234 3.85 -3.75 4.77
CA PRO A 234 5.01 -4.11 3.96
C PRO A 234 6.33 -3.60 4.55
N ALA A 235 6.27 -2.46 5.23
CA ALA A 235 7.39 -1.81 5.89
C ALA A 235 7.78 -2.42 7.26
N TYR A 236 7.22 -3.57 7.66
CA TYR A 236 7.43 -4.18 8.99
C TYR A 236 8.91 -4.45 9.33
N HIS A 237 9.75 -4.67 8.32
CA HIS A 237 11.17 -4.91 8.50
C HIS A 237 12.05 -3.66 8.46
N LEU A 238 11.45 -2.45 8.47
CA LEU A 238 12.16 -1.17 8.51
C LEU A 238 13.25 -1.15 9.59
N ARG A 239 14.42 -0.62 9.21
CA ARG A 239 15.56 -0.40 10.10
C ARG A 239 16.48 0.70 9.57
N HIS A 240 17.19 1.37 10.48
CA HIS A 240 18.30 2.22 10.11
C HIS A 240 19.56 1.39 9.77
N SER A 241 20.57 2.08 9.25
CA SER A 241 21.94 1.60 9.16
C SER A 241 22.43 1.07 10.51
N PHE A 242 23.10 -0.08 10.47
CA PHE A 242 23.70 -0.76 11.63
C PHE A 242 22.71 -1.22 12.72
N GLU A 243 21.42 -1.27 12.42
CA GLU A 243 20.38 -1.75 13.35
C GLU A 243 19.81 -3.11 12.94
N ALA A 244 19.12 -3.74 13.88
CA ALA A 244 18.49 -5.04 13.69
C ALA A 244 17.26 -4.93 12.77
N LYS A 245 16.99 -5.98 12.00
CA LYS A 245 15.81 -6.07 11.12
C LYS A 245 14.52 -5.79 11.92
N GLY A 246 13.70 -4.86 11.42
CA GLY A 246 12.42 -4.48 12.02
C GLY A 246 12.48 -3.61 13.27
N SER A 247 13.65 -3.14 13.70
CA SER A 247 13.78 -2.34 14.93
C SER A 247 13.11 -0.96 14.86
N LEU A 248 12.79 -0.46 13.66
CA LEU A 248 12.31 0.91 13.45
C LEU A 248 10.80 1.00 13.24
N PHE A 249 10.12 -0.11 12.92
CA PHE A 249 8.74 -0.08 12.48
C PHE A 249 7.77 0.46 13.55
N ASP A 250 7.93 0.06 14.81
CA ASP A 250 7.04 0.51 15.89
C ASP A 250 7.15 2.02 16.15
N ASP A 251 8.36 2.56 16.09
CA ASP A 251 8.62 4.00 16.21
C ASP A 251 7.99 4.74 15.03
N PHE A 252 8.22 4.28 13.80
CA PHE A 252 7.61 4.85 12.58
C PHE A 252 6.08 4.83 12.64
N SER A 253 5.49 3.68 12.99
CA SER A 253 4.05 3.48 13.12
C SER A 253 3.44 4.41 14.17
N THR A 254 4.15 4.63 15.27
CA THR A 254 3.74 5.59 16.32
C THR A 254 3.68 7.01 15.79
N VAL A 255 4.67 7.44 15.00
CA VAL A 255 4.68 8.78 14.38
C VAL A 255 3.56 8.93 13.35
N ALA A 256 3.37 7.94 12.45
CA ALA A 256 2.28 7.95 11.48
C ALA A 256 0.90 8.07 12.13
N GLN A 257 0.71 7.35 13.24
CA GLN A 257 -0.49 7.38 14.06
C GLN A 257 -0.68 8.74 14.78
N ARG A 258 0.39 9.36 15.28
CA ARG A 258 0.36 10.67 15.98
C ARG A 258 0.04 11.81 15.03
N VAL A 259 0.65 11.83 13.84
CA VAL A 259 0.40 12.85 12.81
C VAL A 259 -0.96 12.67 12.15
N GLY A 260 -1.57 11.48 12.28
CA GLY A 260 -2.87 11.16 11.71
C GLY A 260 -2.81 10.87 10.21
N VAL A 261 -1.66 10.39 9.72
CA VAL A 261 -1.52 9.93 8.34
C VAL A 261 -2.17 8.56 8.16
N TYR A 262 -1.85 7.62 9.05
CA TYR A 262 -2.50 6.31 9.10
C TYR A 262 -2.67 5.87 10.54
N THR A 263 -3.89 5.48 10.92
CA THR A 263 -4.26 5.18 12.30
C THR A 263 -4.90 3.80 12.45
N GLY A 264 -4.99 3.32 13.69
CA GLY A 264 -5.77 2.14 14.02
C GLY A 264 -7.27 2.29 13.69
N PHE A 265 -7.79 3.51 13.58
CA PHE A 265 -9.17 3.73 13.13
C PHE A 265 -9.30 3.55 11.61
N ASP A 266 -8.29 3.97 10.85
CA ASP A 266 -8.24 3.75 9.41
C ASP A 266 -8.23 2.26 9.08
N TYR A 267 -7.43 1.46 9.82
CA TYR A 267 -7.44 -0.01 9.69
C TYR A 267 -8.86 -0.59 9.88
N VAL A 268 -9.57 -0.14 10.91
CA VAL A 268 -10.93 -0.59 11.20
C VAL A 268 -11.91 -0.20 10.10
N ASP A 269 -11.79 1.02 9.58
CA ASP A 269 -12.66 1.53 8.54
C ASP A 269 -12.40 0.87 7.18
N ILE A 270 -11.15 0.50 6.87
CA ILE A 270 -10.82 -0.34 5.72
C ILE A 270 -11.57 -1.67 5.81
N LEU A 271 -11.50 -2.37 6.96
CA LEU A 271 -12.21 -3.63 7.14
C LEU A 271 -13.73 -3.48 6.94
N LYS A 272 -14.34 -2.43 7.50
CA LYS A 272 -15.77 -2.14 7.27
C LYS A 272 -16.07 -1.95 5.79
N LYS A 273 -15.25 -1.15 5.08
CA LYS A 273 -15.42 -0.88 3.66
C LYS A 273 -15.29 -2.16 2.83
N LEU A 274 -14.34 -3.05 3.15
CA LEU A 274 -14.18 -4.34 2.45
C LEU A 274 -15.37 -5.27 2.69
N ASN A 275 -15.87 -5.37 3.94
CA ASN A 275 -17.09 -6.14 4.23
C ASN A 275 -18.29 -5.66 3.39
N ILE A 276 -18.46 -4.34 3.28
CA ILE A 276 -19.53 -3.72 2.47
C ILE A 276 -19.27 -3.92 0.98
N ALA A 277 -18.04 -3.70 0.52
CA ALA A 277 -17.69 -3.77 -0.90
C ALA A 277 -17.92 -5.17 -1.46
N TRP A 278 -17.61 -6.22 -0.70
CA TRP A 278 -17.87 -7.61 -1.08
C TRP A 278 -19.25 -8.13 -0.67
N GLU A 279 -20.07 -7.28 -0.04
CA GLU A 279 -21.43 -7.61 0.40
C GLU A 279 -21.49 -8.94 1.15
N ILE A 280 -20.49 -9.17 2.04
CA ILE A 280 -20.29 -10.49 2.63
C ILE A 280 -21.49 -10.96 3.44
N ASP A 281 -22.29 -10.01 3.96
CA ASP A 281 -23.54 -10.24 4.69
C ASP A 281 -24.63 -10.89 3.84
N LYS A 282 -24.59 -10.70 2.52
CA LYS A 282 -25.58 -11.22 1.57
C LYS A 282 -25.18 -12.55 0.95
N ILE A 283 -23.95 -13.01 1.18
CA ILE A 283 -23.47 -14.27 0.60
C ILE A 283 -24.12 -15.45 1.34
N THR A 284 -24.87 -16.26 0.59
CA THR A 284 -25.59 -17.44 1.07
C THR A 284 -25.04 -18.73 0.45
N GLY A 285 -25.45 -19.89 0.97
CA GLY A 285 -25.00 -21.19 0.45
C GLY A 285 -23.57 -21.54 0.86
N LEU A 286 -23.10 -20.96 1.97
CA LEU A 286 -21.78 -21.21 2.52
C LEU A 286 -21.74 -22.53 3.29
N THR A 287 -20.55 -23.12 3.41
CA THR A 287 -20.32 -24.21 4.37
C THR A 287 -20.51 -23.71 5.81
N PRO A 288 -20.80 -24.60 6.78
CA PRO A 288 -20.96 -24.22 8.18
C PRO A 288 -19.75 -23.46 8.75
N GLU A 289 -18.54 -23.79 8.30
CA GLU A 289 -17.31 -23.12 8.68
C GLU A 289 -17.22 -21.71 8.08
N ALA A 290 -17.60 -21.55 6.81
CA ALA A 290 -17.62 -20.26 6.13
C ALA A 290 -18.73 -19.32 6.67
N GLU A 291 -19.89 -19.86 7.07
CA GLU A 291 -20.93 -19.11 7.80
C GLU A 291 -20.36 -18.51 9.10
N LYS A 292 -19.63 -19.29 9.90
CA LYS A 292 -18.96 -18.81 11.12
C LYS A 292 -17.89 -17.75 10.80
N ALA A 293 -17.18 -17.92 9.68
CA ALA A 293 -16.17 -16.98 9.22
C ALA A 293 -16.79 -15.62 8.84
N ARG A 294 -17.91 -15.62 8.10
CA ARG A 294 -18.69 -14.42 7.80
C ARG A 294 -19.14 -13.72 9.08
N ASP A 295 -19.73 -14.44 10.02
CA ASP A 295 -20.19 -13.89 11.30
C ASP A 295 -19.06 -13.25 12.13
N TYR A 296 -17.87 -13.86 12.09
CA TYR A 296 -16.67 -13.29 12.71
C TYR A 296 -16.27 -11.98 12.03
N LEU A 297 -16.18 -11.97 10.69
CA LEU A 297 -15.79 -10.81 9.90
C LEU A 297 -16.76 -9.63 10.08
N MET A 298 -18.07 -9.89 10.15
CA MET A 298 -19.09 -8.87 10.38
C MET A 298 -18.99 -8.21 11.76
N LYS A 299 -18.55 -8.95 12.79
CA LYS A 299 -18.41 -8.44 14.17
C LYS A 299 -17.03 -7.84 14.44
N LEU A 300 -16.03 -8.16 13.63
CA LEU A 300 -14.64 -7.79 13.88
C LEU A 300 -14.40 -6.27 13.89
N PRO A 301 -14.98 -5.46 12.97
CA PRO A 301 -14.81 -4.01 13.01
C PRO A 301 -15.19 -3.38 14.35
N ASP A 302 -16.36 -3.71 14.89
CA ASP A 302 -16.84 -3.14 16.16
C ASP A 302 -15.97 -3.56 17.33
N ARG A 303 -15.43 -4.80 17.28
CA ARG A 303 -14.48 -5.28 18.28
C ARG A 303 -13.18 -4.49 18.21
N MET A 304 -12.63 -4.31 17.02
CA MET A 304 -11.36 -3.59 16.83
C MET A 304 -11.51 -2.10 17.15
N TYR A 305 -12.63 -1.48 16.77
CA TYR A 305 -12.94 -0.09 17.11
C TYR A 305 -12.82 0.18 18.61
N ARG A 306 -13.42 -0.66 19.46
CA ARG A 306 -13.33 -0.53 20.93
C ARG A 306 -11.92 -0.72 21.48
N ILE A 307 -11.07 -1.48 20.79
CA ILE A 307 -9.66 -1.64 21.16
C ILE A 307 -8.90 -0.36 20.80
N THR A 308 -9.12 0.15 19.58
CA THR A 308 -8.49 1.39 19.10
C THR A 308 -8.87 2.60 19.95
N GLU A 309 -10.12 2.73 20.40
CA GLU A 309 -10.57 3.82 21.30
C GLU A 309 -9.79 3.89 22.62
N ARG A 310 -9.22 2.77 23.08
CA ARG A 310 -8.46 2.70 24.33
C ARG A 310 -6.97 2.89 24.13
N MET A 311 -6.51 3.02 22.89
CA MET A 311 -5.11 3.14 22.56
C MET A 311 -4.62 4.54 22.92
N VAL A 312 -3.53 4.60 23.69
CA VAL A 312 -2.85 5.85 24.01
C VAL A 312 -1.69 6.00 23.04
N ILE A 313 -1.67 7.09 22.30
CA ILE A 313 -0.59 7.41 21.36
C ILE A 313 0.45 8.20 22.16
N PRO A 314 1.68 7.67 22.33
CA PRO A 314 2.70 8.36 23.10
C PRO A 314 3.23 9.59 22.35
N ASP A 315 3.57 10.63 23.10
CA ASP A 315 4.24 11.84 22.59
C ASP A 315 5.77 11.72 22.62
N THR A 316 6.27 10.48 22.59
CA THR A 316 7.72 10.19 22.61
C THR A 316 8.38 10.78 21.37
N LYS A 317 9.45 11.54 21.58
CA LYS A 317 10.32 12.00 20.50
C LYS A 317 11.32 10.90 20.15
N PHE A 318 11.26 10.41 18.92
CA PHE A 318 12.16 9.41 18.39
C PHE A 318 13.22 10.08 17.52
N ASN A 319 14.45 9.60 17.58
CA ASN A 319 15.56 10.15 16.79
C ASN A 319 15.73 9.31 15.52
N PHE A 320 15.09 9.73 14.43
CA PHE A 320 15.25 9.08 13.12
C PHE A 320 16.53 9.55 12.45
N LYS A 321 17.38 8.61 11.99
CA LYS A 321 18.60 8.94 11.22
C LYS A 321 18.27 9.50 9.82
N TRP A 322 17.01 9.38 9.40
CA TRP A 322 16.47 9.97 8.18
C TRP A 322 16.42 11.50 8.21
N MET A 323 16.42 12.12 9.39
CA MET A 323 16.37 13.58 9.49
C MET A 323 17.78 14.16 9.55
N ILE A 324 18.01 15.29 8.86
CA ILE A 324 19.24 16.05 9.03
C ILE A 324 19.14 16.77 10.38
N PRO A 325 20.11 16.63 11.30
CA PRO A 325 20.13 17.41 12.53
C PRO A 325 20.10 18.91 12.20
N ALA A 326 19.21 19.65 12.85
CA ALA A 326 19.04 21.09 12.65
C ALA A 326 20.30 21.90 12.97
#